data_AF-A0A5M9GPZ3-F1
#
_entry.id   AF-A0A5M9GPZ3-F1
#
_cell.length_a   1.000
_cell.length_b   1.000
_cell.length_c   1.000
_cell.angle_alpha   90.00
_cell.angle_beta   90.00
_cell.angle_gamma   90.00
#
_symmetry.space_group_name_H-M   'P 1'
#
loop_
_entity.id
_entity.type
_entity.pdbx_description
1 polymer ?
#
loop_
_entity_poly.entity_id
_entity_poly.type
_entity_poly.pdbx_seq_one_letter_code
_entity_poly.pdbx_strand_id
1 'polypeptide(L)'
;MSEELLQRNLLESPGKIGIWDFYNIGATSVKTLKEYGIIRNVDYGEVEKKKIDGLIVQRKKVIAVIEYKKPSEFRTLSQQEKAIKQEIQVAKKLDSKIIIAT
;
A
#
# COMPACT_ATOMS: atom_id res chain seq x y z
N MET A 1 2.57 -7.48 -14.64
CA MET A 1 2.03 -6.28 -15.31
C MET A 1 0.78 -5.88 -14.56
N SER A 2 0.68 -4.66 -14.02
CA SER A 2 -0.57 -4.19 -13.38
C SER A 2 -1.35 -3.36 -14.38
N GLU A 3 -2.46 -3.92 -14.85
CA GLU A 3 -3.44 -3.21 -15.68
C GLU A 3 -4.04 -2.01 -14.93
N GLU A 4 -4.17 -2.08 -13.60
CA GLU A 4 -4.73 -1.01 -12.77
C GLU A 4 -3.89 0.28 -12.84
N LEU A 5 -2.56 0.16 -12.75
CA LEU A 5 -1.66 1.33 -12.81
C LEU A 5 -1.75 2.04 -14.17
N LEU A 6 -1.91 1.25 -15.24
CA LEU A 6 -2.01 1.75 -16.62
C LEU A 6 -3.38 2.37 -16.89
N GLN A 7 -4.47 1.65 -16.59
CA GLN A 7 -5.84 2.12 -16.83
C GLN A 7 -6.15 3.41 -16.06
N ARG A 8 -5.60 3.55 -14.85
CA ARG A 8 -5.79 4.74 -14.00
C ARG A 8 -4.72 5.81 -14.19
N ASN A 9 -3.78 5.62 -15.12
CA ASN A 9 -2.67 6.53 -15.41
C ASN A 9 -1.88 6.98 -14.15
N LEU A 10 -1.71 6.08 -13.19
CA LEU A 10 -1.13 6.40 -11.87
C LEU A 10 0.40 6.57 -11.91
N LEU A 11 1.05 6.15 -12.99
CA LEU A 11 2.49 6.33 -13.19
C LEU A 11 2.83 7.80 -13.48
N GLU A 12 2.03 8.45 -14.32
CA GLU A 12 2.23 9.85 -14.73
C GLU A 12 1.47 10.83 -13.83
N SER A 13 0.29 10.42 -13.34
CA SER A 13 -0.62 11.31 -12.63
C SER A 13 -1.20 10.66 -11.36
N PRO A 14 -0.37 10.29 -10.36
CA PRO A 14 -0.89 9.85 -9.07
C PRO A 14 -1.67 10.99 -8.39
N GLY A 15 -2.57 10.62 -7.46
CA GLY A 15 -3.19 11.60 -6.59
C GLY A 15 -2.12 12.36 -5.79
N LYS A 16 -2.43 13.57 -5.34
CA LYS A 16 -1.48 14.39 -4.58
C LYS A 16 -2.04 14.74 -3.21
N ILE A 17 -1.23 14.57 -2.18
CA ILE A 17 -1.47 15.08 -0.83
C ILE A 17 -0.28 16.00 -0.50
N GLY A 18 -0.40 17.27 -0.87
CA GLY A 18 0.71 18.21 -0.82
C GLY A 18 1.89 17.73 -1.66
N ILE A 19 3.01 17.44 -1.01
CA ILE A 19 4.25 16.95 -1.66
C ILE A 19 4.31 15.42 -1.80
N TRP A 20 3.28 14.70 -1.35
CA TRP A 20 3.21 13.25 -1.40
C TRP A 20 2.35 12.77 -2.56
N ASP A 21 2.78 11.66 -3.15
CA ASP A 21 2.05 10.91 -4.15
C ASP A 21 1.12 9.92 -3.46
N PHE A 22 -0.15 9.92 -3.84
CA PHE A 22 -1.17 9.01 -3.37
C PHE A 22 -1.56 8.05 -4.49
N TYR A 23 -1.39 6.76 -4.22
CA TYR A 23 -1.80 5.67 -5.08
C TYR A 23 -3.01 4.99 -4.45
N ASN A 24 -4.19 5.21 -5.05
CA ASN A 24 -5.41 4.48 -4.73
C ASN A 24 -5.49 3.24 -5.63
N ILE A 25 -5.15 2.09 -5.06
CA ILE A 25 -4.98 0.82 -5.78
C ILE A 25 -5.82 -0.27 -5.10
N GLY A 26 -5.72 -1.52 -5.54
CA GLY A 26 -6.40 -2.63 -4.86
C GLY A 26 -6.12 -3.98 -5.50
N ALA A 27 -5.68 -3.98 -6.77
CA ALA A 27 -5.23 -5.18 -7.46
C ALA A 27 -3.69 -5.26 -7.58
N THR A 28 -2.98 -4.20 -7.20
CA THR A 28 -1.54 -4.06 -7.43
C THR A 28 -0.72 -4.61 -6.26
N SER A 29 0.25 -5.48 -6.58
CA SER A 29 1.15 -6.07 -5.58
C SER A 29 2.36 -5.21 -5.26
N VAL A 30 2.97 -5.41 -4.09
CA VAL A 30 4.22 -4.74 -3.70
C VAL A 30 5.35 -5.02 -4.71
N LYS A 31 5.42 -6.23 -5.27
CA LYS A 31 6.36 -6.55 -6.35
C LYS A 31 6.18 -5.63 -7.56
N THR A 32 4.94 -5.41 -7.97
CA THR A 32 4.65 -4.52 -9.08
C THR A 32 5.07 -3.09 -8.76
N LEU A 33 4.76 -2.60 -7.56
CA LEU A 33 5.11 -1.23 -7.16
C LEU A 33 6.62 -0.98 -7.21
N LYS A 34 7.45 -1.96 -6.84
CA LYS A 34 8.91 -1.83 -6.96
C LYS A 34 9.39 -1.90 -8.42
N GLU A 35 8.78 -2.77 -9.24
CA GLU A 35 9.13 -2.94 -10.65
C GLU A 35 8.84 -1.66 -11.46
N TYR A 36 7.74 -0.97 -11.15
CA TYR A 36 7.39 0.31 -11.76
C TYR A 36 8.09 1.51 -11.09
N GLY A 37 8.96 1.27 -10.11
CA GLY A 37 9.75 2.33 -9.45
C GLY A 37 8.95 3.28 -8.56
N ILE A 38 7.71 2.93 -8.18
CA ILE A 38 6.88 3.69 -7.24
C ILE A 38 7.49 3.63 -5.84
N ILE A 39 8.00 2.46 -5.45
CA ILE A 39 8.73 2.25 -4.18
C ILE A 39 10.18 1.85 -4.43
N ARG A 40 10.96 1.72 -3.36
CA ARG A 40 12.37 1.28 -3.45
C ARG A 40 12.46 -0.11 -4.07
N ASN A 41 13.48 -0.32 -4.90
CA ASN A 41 13.77 -1.64 -5.46
C ASN A 41 14.66 -2.43 -4.50
N VAL A 42 14.04 -3.07 -3.51
CA VAL A 42 14.68 -3.98 -2.56
C VAL A 42 13.92 -5.30 -2.50
N ASP A 43 14.49 -6.31 -1.84
CA ASP A 43 13.80 -7.56 -1.56
C ASP A 43 12.85 -7.39 -0.36
N TYR A 44 11.54 -7.46 -0.63
CA TYR A 44 10.51 -7.40 0.41
C TYR A 44 10.07 -8.79 0.91
N GLY A 45 10.67 -9.87 0.38
CA GLY A 45 10.35 -11.24 0.73
C GLY A 45 8.90 -11.60 0.43
N GLU A 46 8.22 -12.25 1.37
CA GLU A 46 6.84 -12.70 1.19
C GLU A 46 5.83 -11.56 0.97
N VAL A 47 6.16 -10.34 1.45
CA VAL A 47 5.30 -9.15 1.27
C VAL A 47 5.18 -8.76 -0.20
N GLU A 48 6.11 -9.16 -1.06
CA GLU A 48 6.03 -8.91 -2.52
C GLU A 48 4.76 -9.45 -3.18
N LYS A 49 4.20 -10.52 -2.62
CA LYS A 49 2.96 -11.16 -3.11
C LYS A 49 1.70 -10.46 -2.61
N LYS A 50 1.81 -9.65 -1.55
CA LYS A 50 0.65 -8.93 -1.01
C LYS A 50 0.21 -7.82 -1.95
N LYS A 51 -1.10 -7.69 -2.07
CA LYS A 51 -1.78 -6.53 -2.65
C LYS A 51 -2.08 -5.55 -1.53
N ILE A 52 -2.07 -4.28 -1.86
CA ILE A 52 -2.42 -3.20 -0.95
C ILE A 52 -3.49 -2.33 -1.61
N ASP A 53 -4.33 -1.73 -0.80
CA ASP A 53 -5.42 -0.87 -1.29
C ASP A 53 -4.99 0.58 -1.46
N GLY A 54 -3.91 0.99 -0.78
CA GLY A 54 -3.36 2.30 -1.08
C GLY A 54 -1.99 2.54 -0.49
N LEU A 55 -1.33 3.54 -1.04
CA LEU A 55 0.02 3.92 -0.67
C LEU A 55 0.19 5.44 -0.74
N ILE A 56 0.82 6.01 0.28
CA ILE A 56 1.31 7.39 0.24
C ILE A 56 2.82 7.34 0.17
N VAL A 57 3.41 7.99 -0.84
CA VAL A 57 4.83 7.92 -1.17
C VAL A 57 5.44 9.30 -1.31
N GLN A 58 6.70 9.42 -0.88
CA GLN A 58 7.55 10.57 -1.20
C GLN A 58 8.87 10.07 -1.78
N ARG A 59 9.14 10.33 -3.07
CA ARG A 59 10.41 9.94 -3.72
C ARG A 59 10.79 8.48 -3.42
N LYS A 60 9.86 7.54 -3.64
CA LYS A 60 9.99 6.09 -3.36
C LYS A 60 9.98 5.66 -1.89
N LYS A 61 9.98 6.61 -0.95
CA LYS A 61 9.80 6.32 0.48
C LYS A 61 8.32 6.18 0.78
N VAL A 62 7.92 5.03 1.33
CA VAL A 62 6.54 4.82 1.78
C VAL A 62 6.31 5.58 3.09
N ILE A 63 5.30 6.45 3.09
CA ILE A 63 4.89 7.24 4.26
C ILE A 63 3.77 6.54 5.00
N ALA A 64 2.78 6.03 4.26
CA ALA A 64 1.64 5.30 4.80
C ALA A 64 1.23 4.14 3.88
N VAL A 65 0.75 3.06 4.50
CA VAL A 65 0.06 1.94 3.83
C VAL A 65 -1.41 2.03 4.21
N ILE A 66 -2.28 1.89 3.22
CA ILE A 66 -3.74 1.96 3.39
C ILE A 66 -4.34 0.60 3.07
N GLU A 67 -5.22 0.14 3.95
CA GLU A 67 -5.99 -1.10 3.80
C GLU A 67 -7.46 -0.79 4.09
N TYR A 68 -8.35 -1.18 3.17
CA TYR A 68 -9.79 -1.05 3.33
C TYR A 68 -10.37 -2.37 3.83
N LYS A 69 -11.09 -2.34 4.95
CA LYS A 69 -11.86 -3.48 5.45
C LYS A 69 -13.34 -3.21 5.32
N LYS A 70 -14.11 -4.25 5.02
CA LYS A 70 -15.57 -4.13 5.09
C LYS A 70 -15.96 -3.86 6.54
N PRO A 71 -17.04 -3.10 6.81
CA PRO A 71 -17.51 -2.89 8.18
C PRO A 71 -17.76 -4.19 8.95
N SER A 72 -18.18 -5.27 8.26
CA SER A 72 -18.35 -6.61 8.84
C SER A 72 -17.05 -7.27 9.30
N GLU A 73 -15.91 -6.84 8.75
CA GLU A 73 -14.56 -7.39 8.97
C GLU A 73 -13.70 -6.51 9.90
N PHE A 74 -14.21 -5.37 10.36
CA PHE A 74 -13.50 -4.41 11.21
C PHE A 74 -14.35 -3.89 12.38
N ARG A 75 -15.32 -4.70 12.84
CA ARG A 75 -16.30 -4.30 13.86
C ARG A 75 -15.84 -4.61 15.28
N THR A 76 -15.24 -5.77 15.49
CA THR A 76 -14.82 -6.23 16.83
C THR A 76 -13.36 -5.87 17.09
N LEU A 77 -12.99 -5.72 18.37
CA LEU A 77 -11.59 -5.50 18.74
C LEU A 77 -10.66 -6.61 18.22
N SER A 78 -11.10 -7.87 18.25
CA SER A 78 -10.29 -8.99 17.73
C SER A 78 -10.07 -8.91 16.22
N GLN A 79 -11.06 -8.45 15.46
CA GLN A 79 -10.95 -8.22 14.02
C GLN A 79 -9.97 -7.08 13.73
N GLN A 80 -10.09 -5.97 14.47
CA GLN A 80 -9.21 -4.80 14.34
C GLN A 80 -7.76 -5.17 14.67
N GLU A 81 -7.52 -5.87 15.78
CA GLU A 81 -6.18 -6.32 16.15
C GLU A 81 -5.57 -7.27 15.11
N LYS A 82 -6.36 -8.18 14.55
CA LYS A 82 -5.89 -9.11 13.52
C LYS A 82 -5.47 -8.34 12.26
N ALA A 83 -6.29 -7.39 11.82
CA ALA A 83 -5.97 -6.53 10.68
C ALA A 83 -4.71 -5.70 10.94
N ILE A 84 -4.61 -5.03 12.10
CA ILE A 84 -3.45 -4.24 12.49
C ILE A 84 -2.18 -5.11 12.53
N LYS A 85 -2.23 -6.31 13.11
CA LYS A 85 -1.07 -7.23 13.16
C LYS A 85 -0.58 -7.61 11.76
N GLN A 86 -1.49 -7.89 10.84
CA GLN A 86 -1.15 -8.23 9.46
C GLN A 86 -0.53 -7.05 8.71
N GLU A 87 -1.06 -5.85 8.91
CA GLU A 87 -0.58 -4.64 8.23
C GLU A 87 0.71 -4.09 8.84
N ILE A 88 0.94 -4.28 10.14
CA ILE A 88 2.23 -3.94 10.77
C ILE A 88 3.38 -4.70 10.11
N GLN A 89 3.19 -5.96 9.71
CA GLN A 89 4.24 -6.71 9.01
C GLN A 89 4.57 -6.09 7.65
N VAL A 90 3.55 -5.65 6.91
CA VAL A 90 3.69 -4.99 5.60
C VAL A 90 4.38 -3.65 5.76
N ALA A 91 3.89 -2.81 6.66
CA ALA A 91 4.44 -1.49 6.95
C ALA A 91 5.90 -1.56 7.38
N LYS A 92 6.27 -2.51 8.26
CA LYS A 92 7.66 -2.72 8.68
C LYS A 92 8.57 -3.07 7.51
N LYS A 93 8.12 -3.95 6.60
CA LYS A 93 8.90 -4.31 5.41
C LYS A 93 9.02 -3.15 4.41
N LEU A 94 7.98 -2.34 4.29
CA LEU A 94 7.97 -1.14 3.47
C LEU A 94 8.69 0.06 4.11
N ASP A 95 9.10 -0.05 5.39
CA ASP A 95 9.67 1.05 6.19
C ASP A 95 8.70 2.24 6.34
N SER A 96 7.40 1.92 6.40
CA SER A 96 6.31 2.87 6.61
C SER A 96 6.10 3.11 8.10
N LYS A 97 5.93 4.38 8.48
CA LYS A 97 5.66 4.77 9.87
C LYS A 97 4.17 4.82 10.20
N ILE A 98 3.32 4.81 9.18
CA ILE A 98 1.87 5.00 9.33
C ILE A 98 1.15 3.84 8.63
N ILE A 99 0.10 3.35 9.29
CA ILE A 99 -0.88 2.42 8.73
C ILE A 99 -2.23 3.10 8.89
N ILE A 100 -3.02 3.07 7.82
CA ILE A 100 -4.39 3.54 7.82
C ILE A 100 -5.25 2.31 7.52
N ALA A 101 -6.01 1.86 8.51
CA ALA A 101 -6.99 0.79 8.35
C ALA A 101 -8.38 1.38 8.59
N THR A 102 -9.27 1.25 7.60
CA THR A 102 -10.62 1.84 7.63
C THR A 102 -11.67 0.86 7.18
#